data_AF-A0A7C5E0Y0-F1
#
_entry.id   AF-A0A7C5E0Y0-F1
#
_cell.length_a   1.000
_cell.length_b   1.000
_cell.length_c   1.000
_cell.angle_alpha   90.00
_cell.angle_beta   90.00
_cell.angle_gamma   90.00
#
_symmetry.space_group_name_H-M   'P 1'
#
loop_
_entity.id
_entity.type
_entity.pdbx_description
1 polymer ?
#
loop_
_entity_poly.entity_id
_entity_poly.type
_entity_poly.pdbx_seq_one_letter_code
_entity_poly.pdbx_strand_id
1 'polypeptide(L)'
;MDAQEKQKDILISWKEIADYLGFDVRTCQRWEKDSMLPVHRFIDSSKSRVFSYKQDLDAWFERKNQSEIKNRRRYLFFLAPVLALVLIFIFLIRPQMPKNPHDFRIEGSELVVLNKNRKEIWRYDTDIRGLQDEAFYWNHFQFKRRGRGKRQMDLPLIMIIDLNRDGKNEVLFAQTSVDYNYAPSRLFCFSSKGEIRWIFKPGRKMIFGEKQYSSKYQIRGFTVADFNKDRPPEILVISDNIDMFPTQVGVLDNQGSLLREYWNSGRIVDISFWDLDLDGEEEILLAGCNNEYDKGCLIVLEPDFTSGGSPQTGYYKSPGLSQGAEMQYILFPSTDIGNSTFIRDPVFQIRIIEGETISIETKSGLFFEFDFNFVLKEIRFADQFENLYREAYEKGMVSEQFSPHVMAEVRTRLFPEVLYCNGEDWISNPLMAKNKSSAKEKGH
;
A
#
# COMPACT_ATOMS: atom_id res chain seq x y z
N MET A 1 -76.99 -16.56 63.60
CA MET A 1 -75.85 -15.69 63.24
C MET A 1 -76.07 -14.35 63.90
N ASP A 2 -75.30 -14.12 64.96
CA ASP A 2 -75.44 -13.02 65.91
C ASP A 2 -75.12 -11.65 65.32
N ALA A 3 -75.78 -10.62 65.85
CA ALA A 3 -75.51 -9.21 65.52
C ALA A 3 -74.06 -8.75 65.83
N GLN A 4 -73.26 -9.58 66.53
CA GLN A 4 -71.84 -9.35 66.78
C GLN A 4 -70.93 -9.67 65.59
N GLU A 5 -71.31 -10.55 64.67
CA GLU A 5 -70.46 -10.90 63.51
C GLU A 5 -70.51 -9.82 62.42
N LYS A 6 -71.67 -9.18 62.24
CA LYS A 6 -71.89 -8.09 61.27
C LYS A 6 -71.07 -6.82 61.56
N GLN A 7 -70.61 -6.63 62.79
CA GLN A 7 -69.84 -5.44 63.17
C GLN A 7 -68.35 -5.57 62.80
N LYS A 8 -67.84 -6.77 62.46
CA LYS A 8 -66.43 -7.01 62.12
C LYS A 8 -66.05 -6.64 60.68
N ASP A 9 -67.03 -6.51 59.79
CA ASP A 9 -66.82 -6.27 58.36
C ASP A 9 -67.09 -4.82 57.91
N ILE A 10 -67.46 -3.95 58.85
CA ILE A 10 -67.74 -2.53 58.60
C ILE A 10 -66.66 -1.68 59.29
N LEU A 11 -66.02 -0.83 58.52
CA LEU A 11 -65.10 0.20 59.01
C LEU A 11 -65.88 1.50 59.17
N ILE A 12 -65.91 2.10 60.35
CA ILE A 12 -66.83 3.19 60.74
C ILE A 12 -66.14 4.55 60.88
N SER A 13 -64.90 4.67 60.43
CA SER A 13 -64.18 5.94 60.40
C SER A 13 -63.15 6.01 59.27
N TRP A 14 -62.78 7.23 58.89
CA TRP A 14 -61.69 7.47 57.94
C TRP A 14 -60.38 6.85 58.38
N LYS A 15 -60.09 6.81 59.68
CA LYS A 15 -58.87 6.22 60.22
C LYS A 15 -58.87 4.71 60.02
N GLU A 16 -59.98 4.05 60.31
CA GLU A 16 -60.13 2.61 60.10
C GLU A 16 -60.05 2.23 58.60
N ILE A 17 -60.66 3.01 57.72
CA ILE A 17 -60.58 2.79 56.26
C ILE A 17 -59.13 2.96 55.75
N ALA A 18 -58.44 4.00 56.23
CA ALA A 18 -57.07 4.29 55.87
C ALA A 18 -56.09 3.23 56.37
N ASP A 19 -56.25 2.82 57.64
CA ASP A 19 -55.46 1.75 58.25
C ASP A 19 -55.70 0.41 57.53
N TYR A 20 -56.93 0.11 57.11
CA TYR A 20 -57.27 -1.10 56.37
C TYR A 20 -56.62 -1.16 54.99
N LEU A 21 -56.62 -0.05 54.25
CA LEU A 21 -55.99 0.03 52.93
C LEU A 21 -54.47 0.23 53.00
N GLY A 22 -53.92 0.59 54.17
CA GLY A 22 -52.49 0.88 54.37
C GLY A 22 -52.04 2.24 53.82
N PHE A 23 -52.92 3.24 53.78
CA PHE A 23 -52.64 4.58 53.25
C PHE A 23 -52.96 5.70 54.24
N ASP A 24 -52.52 6.92 53.94
CA ASP A 24 -52.91 8.11 54.72
C ASP A 24 -54.39 8.44 54.53
N VAL A 25 -55.05 8.89 55.61
CA VAL A 25 -56.43 9.38 55.63
C VAL A 25 -56.70 10.42 54.54
N ARG A 26 -55.80 11.37 54.32
CA ARG A 26 -55.95 12.40 53.27
C ARG A 26 -55.98 11.81 51.87
N THR A 27 -55.22 10.72 51.65
CA THR A 27 -55.21 9.99 50.38
C THR A 27 -56.55 9.28 50.15
N CYS A 28 -57.10 8.64 51.18
CA CYS A 28 -58.40 7.97 51.10
C CYS A 28 -59.55 8.98 50.86
N GLN A 29 -59.53 10.13 51.53
CA GLN A 29 -60.49 11.22 51.32
C GLN A 29 -60.41 11.81 49.91
N ARG A 30 -59.20 11.90 49.35
CA ARG A 30 -59.02 12.30 47.96
C ARG A 30 -59.58 11.25 47.00
N TRP A 31 -59.35 9.96 47.28
CA TRP A 31 -59.87 8.87 46.46
C TRP A 31 -61.40 8.75 46.49
N GLU A 32 -62.06 9.12 47.58
CA GLU A 32 -63.52 9.29 47.62
C GLU A 32 -63.98 10.25 46.52
N LYS A 33 -63.34 11.42 46.42
CA LYS A 33 -63.71 12.46 45.45
C LYS A 33 -63.30 12.14 44.02
N ASP A 34 -62.05 11.74 43.82
CA ASP A 34 -61.42 11.70 42.51
C ASP A 34 -61.45 10.30 41.89
N SER A 35 -61.73 9.27 42.68
CA SER A 35 -61.60 7.88 42.25
C SER A 35 -62.71 6.95 42.71
N MET A 36 -63.81 7.53 43.23
CA MET A 36 -65.03 6.82 43.65
C MET A 36 -64.73 5.70 44.66
N LEU A 37 -63.91 5.98 45.67
CA LEU A 37 -63.72 5.06 46.80
C LEU A 37 -65.09 4.76 47.45
N PRO A 38 -65.50 3.50 47.64
CA PRO A 38 -66.82 3.14 48.14
C PRO A 38 -66.92 3.44 49.64
N VAL A 39 -67.27 4.69 49.96
CA VAL A 39 -67.47 5.18 51.32
C VAL A 39 -68.88 5.74 51.42
N HIS A 40 -69.60 5.34 52.46
CA HIS A 40 -70.98 5.72 52.72
C HIS A 40 -71.06 6.62 53.96
N ARG A 41 -72.13 7.42 54.06
CA ARG A 41 -72.38 8.30 55.20
C ARG A 41 -73.74 7.97 55.81
N PHE A 42 -73.83 7.95 57.14
CA PHE A 42 -75.08 7.64 57.84
C PHE A 42 -76.17 8.69 57.63
N ILE A 43 -75.78 9.90 57.23
CA ILE A 43 -76.64 11.05 56.95
C ILE A 43 -75.99 11.79 55.78
N ASP A 44 -76.78 12.26 54.80
CA ASP A 44 -76.32 13.08 53.67
C ASP A 44 -75.89 14.47 54.14
N SER A 45 -74.76 14.52 54.83
CA SER A 45 -74.11 15.73 55.33
C SER A 45 -72.60 15.52 55.35
N SER A 46 -71.87 16.57 54.96
CA SER A 46 -70.39 16.57 54.95
C SER A 46 -69.77 16.34 56.34
N LYS A 47 -70.54 16.52 57.43
CA LYS A 47 -70.12 16.30 58.82
C LYS A 47 -70.51 14.92 59.40
N SER A 48 -71.18 14.07 58.62
CA SER A 48 -71.64 12.75 59.08
C SER A 48 -70.50 11.75 59.24
N ARG A 49 -70.67 10.77 60.14
CA ARG A 49 -69.76 9.62 60.28
C ARG A 49 -69.78 8.80 58.98
N VAL A 50 -68.59 8.42 58.54
CA VAL A 50 -68.41 7.58 57.35
C VAL A 50 -68.36 6.12 57.73
N PHE A 51 -68.80 5.24 56.84
CA PHE A 51 -68.52 3.82 56.95
C PHE A 51 -68.25 3.20 55.58
N SER A 52 -67.56 2.07 55.56
CA SER A 52 -67.34 1.28 54.35
C SER A 52 -67.28 -0.20 54.69
N TYR A 53 -67.70 -1.04 53.74
CA TYR A 53 -67.57 -2.49 53.86
C TYR A 53 -66.20 -2.91 53.34
N LYS A 54 -65.49 -3.76 54.09
CA LYS A 54 -64.16 -4.25 53.70
C LYS A 54 -64.12 -4.84 52.28
N GLN A 55 -65.14 -5.62 51.92
CA GLN A 55 -65.27 -6.26 50.62
C GLN A 55 -65.35 -5.24 49.46
N ASP A 56 -66.02 -4.11 49.68
CA ASP A 56 -66.14 -3.06 48.65
C ASP A 56 -64.80 -2.34 48.45
N LEU A 57 -64.05 -2.11 49.54
CA LEU A 57 -62.71 -1.54 49.48
C LEU A 57 -61.72 -2.47 48.77
N ASP A 58 -61.76 -3.77 49.09
CA ASP A 58 -60.91 -4.78 48.45
C ASP A 58 -61.20 -4.86 46.94
N ALA A 59 -62.48 -4.95 46.56
CA ALA A 59 -62.89 -5.01 45.15
C ALA A 59 -62.51 -3.73 44.38
N TRP A 60 -62.64 -2.55 45.01
CA TRP A 60 -62.22 -1.29 44.42
C TRP A 60 -60.70 -1.24 44.22
N PHE A 61 -59.94 -1.70 45.21
CA PHE A 61 -58.48 -1.68 45.17
C PHE A 61 -57.93 -2.62 44.09
N GLU A 62 -58.45 -3.85 44.00
CA GLU A 62 -58.09 -4.81 42.96
C GLU A 62 -58.36 -4.27 41.55
N ARG A 63 -59.53 -3.63 41.35
CA ARG A 63 -59.90 -3.06 40.05
C ARG A 63 -58.93 -1.95 39.61
N LYS A 64 -58.50 -1.09 40.53
CA LYS A 64 -57.53 -0.01 40.23
C LYS A 64 -56.15 -0.58 39.93
N ASN A 65 -55.68 -1.55 40.71
CA ASN A 65 -54.37 -2.16 40.51
C ASN A 65 -54.26 -2.91 39.17
N GLN A 66 -55.31 -3.63 38.77
CA GLN A 66 -55.36 -4.28 37.45
C GLN A 66 -55.28 -3.29 36.28
N SER A 67 -55.87 -2.09 36.43
CA SER A 67 -55.85 -1.06 35.38
C SER A 67 -54.47 -0.41 35.18
N GLU A 68 -53.70 -0.20 36.27
CA GLU A 68 -52.34 0.32 36.18
C GLU A 68 -51.37 -0.69 35.55
N ILE A 69 -51.48 -1.97 35.93
CA ILE A 69 -50.64 -3.05 35.37
C ILE A 69 -50.88 -3.19 33.87
N LYS A 70 -52.14 -3.08 33.42
CA LYS A 70 -52.51 -3.17 32.00
C LYS A 70 -51.94 -2.00 31.19
N ASN A 71 -51.90 -0.79 31.77
CA ASN A 71 -51.34 0.39 31.13
C ASN A 71 -49.81 0.33 31.01
N ARG A 72 -49.09 -0.08 32.06
CA ARG A 72 -47.62 -0.26 32.01
C ARG A 72 -47.20 -1.28 30.96
N ARG A 73 -47.90 -2.42 30.86
CA ARG A 73 -47.64 -3.42 29.81
C ARG A 73 -47.87 -2.84 28.42
N ARG A 74 -48.93 -2.05 28.20
CA ARG A 74 -49.19 -1.36 26.92
C ARG A 74 -48.02 -0.44 26.53
N TYR A 75 -47.51 0.39 27.43
CA TYR A 75 -46.37 1.26 27.15
C TYR A 75 -45.10 0.48 26.79
N LEU A 76 -44.81 -0.62 27.49
CA LEU A 76 -43.69 -1.52 27.17
C LEU A 76 -43.82 -2.16 25.78
N PHE A 77 -45.03 -2.55 25.36
CA PHE A 77 -45.29 -3.09 24.03
C PHE A 77 -45.14 -2.04 22.90
N PHE A 78 -45.32 -0.75 23.18
CA PHE A 78 -45.14 0.32 22.18
C PHE A 78 -43.72 0.91 22.16
N LEU A 79 -42.97 0.87 23.27
CA LEU A 79 -41.59 1.39 23.34
C LEU A 79 -40.54 0.42 22.80
N ALA A 80 -40.71 -0.89 22.99
CA ALA A 80 -39.73 -1.88 22.52
C ALA A 80 -39.58 -1.93 20.98
N PRO A 81 -40.65 -1.85 20.16
CA PRO A 81 -40.52 -1.80 18.70
C PRO A 81 -39.87 -0.52 18.21
N VAL A 82 -40.16 0.62 18.86
CA VAL A 82 -39.55 1.91 18.52
C VAL A 82 -38.06 1.89 18.84
N LEU A 83 -37.66 1.38 20.00
CA LEU A 83 -36.25 1.24 20.36
C LEU A 83 -35.53 0.26 19.41
N ALA A 84 -36.16 -0.85 19.05
CA ALA A 84 -35.63 -1.80 18.07
C ALA A 84 -35.47 -1.15 16.68
N LEU A 85 -36.46 -0.39 16.21
CA LEU A 85 -36.39 0.35 14.95
C LEU A 85 -35.31 1.44 14.99
N VAL A 86 -35.14 2.14 16.10
CA VAL A 86 -34.06 3.12 16.29
C VAL A 86 -32.69 2.45 16.26
N LEU A 87 -32.54 1.28 16.91
CA LEU A 87 -31.28 0.51 16.87
C LEU A 87 -31.00 -0.03 15.47
N ILE A 88 -32.01 -0.52 14.75
CA ILE A 88 -31.91 -0.94 13.35
C ILE A 88 -31.55 0.26 12.47
N PHE A 89 -32.18 1.41 12.66
CA PHE A 89 -31.90 2.64 11.94
C PHE A 89 -30.47 3.15 12.21
N ILE A 90 -30.01 3.13 13.46
CA ILE A 90 -28.62 3.42 13.84
C ILE A 90 -27.66 2.41 13.21
N PHE A 91 -28.02 1.13 13.15
CA PHE A 91 -27.22 0.08 12.50
C PHE A 91 -27.16 0.27 10.97
N LEU A 92 -28.25 0.68 10.34
CA LEU A 92 -28.36 0.94 8.90
C LEU A 92 -27.71 2.27 8.48
N ILE A 93 -27.73 3.29 9.34
CA ILE A 93 -27.16 4.63 9.09
C ILE A 93 -25.75 4.77 9.64
N ARG A 94 -25.26 3.79 10.42
CA ARG A 94 -23.83 3.71 10.75
C ARG A 94 -23.08 3.82 9.43
N PRO A 95 -22.28 4.88 9.22
CA PRO A 95 -21.50 4.98 8.00
C PRO A 95 -20.69 3.69 7.94
N GLN A 96 -20.89 2.89 6.88
CA GLN A 96 -20.06 1.73 6.66
C GLN A 96 -18.64 2.27 6.69
N MET A 97 -17.88 1.91 7.74
CA MET A 97 -16.49 2.33 7.89
C MET A 97 -15.83 2.08 6.53
N PRO A 98 -15.12 3.06 5.94
CA PRO A 98 -14.57 2.90 4.62
C PRO A 98 -13.76 1.60 4.61
N LYS A 99 -14.26 0.63 3.86
CA LYS A 99 -13.61 -0.68 3.66
C LYS A 99 -12.52 -0.59 2.61
N ASN A 100 -12.12 0.63 2.25
CA ASN A 100 -11.10 0.85 1.26
C ASN A 100 -9.72 0.73 1.93
N PRO A 101 -8.84 -0.15 1.44
CA PRO A 101 -7.44 -0.18 1.86
C PRO A 101 -6.80 1.20 1.79
N HIS A 102 -6.04 1.54 2.83
CA HIS A 102 -5.36 2.83 2.92
C HIS A 102 -4.00 2.72 3.61
N ASP A 103 -3.85 1.80 4.55
CA ASP A 103 -2.64 1.61 5.35
C ASP A 103 -2.44 0.11 5.62
N PHE A 104 -1.30 -0.27 6.18
CA PHE A 104 -0.98 -1.66 6.50
C PHE A 104 -0.14 -1.77 7.77
N ARG A 105 -0.01 -3.00 8.26
CA ARG A 105 0.98 -3.42 9.26
C ARG A 105 1.44 -4.84 8.95
N ILE A 106 2.60 -5.23 9.44
CA ILE A 106 3.13 -6.60 9.30
C ILE A 106 3.19 -7.24 10.68
N GLU A 107 2.52 -8.39 10.84
CA GLU A 107 2.48 -9.16 12.09
C GLU A 107 3.04 -10.57 11.84
N GLY A 108 4.33 -10.78 12.10
CA GLY A 108 4.97 -12.08 11.82
C GLY A 108 5.02 -12.37 10.33
N SER A 109 4.28 -13.39 9.87
CA SER A 109 4.11 -13.73 8.45
C SER A 109 2.88 -13.09 7.81
N GLU A 110 2.09 -12.32 8.56
CA GLU A 110 0.82 -11.78 8.09
C GLU A 110 0.95 -10.33 7.60
N LEU A 111 0.36 -10.06 6.42
CA LEU A 111 0.01 -8.72 5.97
C LEU A 111 -1.37 -8.37 6.53
N VAL A 112 -1.47 -7.28 7.29
CA VAL A 112 -2.75 -6.79 7.81
C VAL A 112 -3.06 -5.44 7.19
N VAL A 113 -4.20 -5.35 6.51
CA VAL A 113 -4.60 -4.15 5.77
C VAL A 113 -5.62 -3.35 6.55
N LEU A 114 -5.40 -2.04 6.60
CA LEU A 114 -6.11 -1.08 7.42
C LEU A 114 -6.80 -0.03 6.55
N ASN A 115 -7.89 0.53 7.07
CA ASN A 115 -8.52 1.70 6.47
C ASN A 115 -7.88 3.02 6.95
N LYS A 116 -8.39 4.15 6.44
CA LYS A 116 -7.92 5.50 6.79
C LYS A 116 -7.98 5.85 8.29
N ASN A 117 -8.78 5.12 9.06
CA ASN A 117 -8.92 5.26 10.51
C ASN A 117 -8.03 4.26 11.28
N ARG A 118 -7.08 3.60 10.59
CA ARG A 118 -6.19 2.56 11.10
C ARG A 118 -6.91 1.37 11.73
N LYS A 119 -8.14 1.10 11.30
CA LYS A 119 -8.87 -0.13 11.67
C LYS A 119 -8.63 -1.18 10.62
N GLU A 120 -8.39 -2.40 11.08
CA GLU A 120 -8.25 -3.58 10.23
C GLU A 120 -9.48 -3.82 9.37
N ILE A 121 -9.23 -4.13 8.10
CA ILE A 121 -10.22 -4.52 7.11
C ILE A 121 -10.14 -6.04 6.90
N TRP A 122 -8.93 -6.55 6.67
CA TRP A 122 -8.62 -7.96 6.44
C TRP A 122 -7.13 -8.22 6.71
N ARG A 123 -6.76 -9.50 6.78
CA ARG A 123 -5.38 -9.98 6.90
C ARG A 123 -5.12 -11.17 5.99
N TYR A 124 -3.85 -11.39 5.65
CA TYR A 124 -3.40 -12.47 4.80
C TYR A 124 -2.08 -13.05 5.34
N ASP A 125 -2.06 -14.34 5.64
CA ASP A 125 -0.83 -15.04 5.99
C ASP A 125 -0.05 -15.40 4.71
N THR A 126 1.20 -14.97 4.64
CA THR A 126 2.08 -15.24 3.49
C THR A 126 2.68 -16.64 3.51
N ASP A 127 2.57 -17.35 4.64
CA ASP A 127 3.30 -18.60 4.93
C ASP A 127 4.83 -18.47 4.81
N ILE A 128 5.36 -17.24 4.71
CA ILE A 128 6.81 -17.01 4.65
C ILE A 128 7.38 -16.95 6.05
N ARG A 129 8.26 -17.91 6.34
CA ARG A 129 9.11 -17.84 7.52
C ARG A 129 10.06 -16.63 7.40
N GLY A 130 10.00 -15.77 8.41
CA GLY A 130 10.84 -14.57 8.45
C GLY A 130 10.50 -13.60 7.32
N LEU A 131 9.21 -13.33 7.08
CA LEU A 131 8.81 -12.17 6.29
C LEU A 131 9.49 -10.91 6.86
N GLN A 132 9.93 -10.00 5.99
CA GLN A 132 10.48 -8.72 6.43
C GLN A 132 9.47 -7.93 7.26
N ASP A 133 9.98 -7.13 8.20
CA ASP A 133 9.14 -6.43 9.18
C ASP A 133 8.41 -5.20 8.61
N GLU A 134 7.56 -4.60 9.44
CA GLU A 134 6.78 -3.42 9.06
C GLU A 134 7.69 -2.23 8.68
N ALA A 135 8.80 -2.03 9.37
CA ALA A 135 9.71 -0.91 9.13
C ALA A 135 10.40 -1.04 7.76
N PHE A 136 10.78 -2.26 7.37
CA PHE A 136 11.25 -2.57 6.03
C PHE A 136 10.19 -2.18 4.99
N TYR A 137 8.97 -2.71 5.10
CA TYR A 137 7.92 -2.43 4.12
C TYR A 137 7.50 -0.96 4.07
N TRP A 138 7.58 -0.21 5.17
CA TRP A 138 7.36 1.25 5.19
C TRP A 138 8.38 2.03 4.34
N ASN A 139 9.62 1.57 4.27
CA ASN A 139 10.63 2.17 3.39
C ASN A 139 10.35 1.87 1.91
N HIS A 140 9.62 0.79 1.64
CA HIS A 140 9.18 0.34 0.32
C HIS A 140 7.68 0.64 0.04
N PHE A 141 7.06 1.58 0.78
CA PHE A 141 5.63 1.90 0.62
C PHE A 141 5.37 3.09 -0.32
N GLN A 142 4.58 2.76 -1.35
CA GLN A 142 4.01 3.55 -2.44
C GLN A 142 4.96 4.20 -3.42
N PHE A 143 6.08 4.73 -2.94
CA PHE A 143 6.97 5.53 -3.77
C PHE A 143 8.39 5.03 -3.67
N LYS A 144 9.12 5.12 -4.79
CA LYS A 144 10.57 4.96 -4.81
C LYS A 144 11.22 5.96 -3.84
N ARG A 145 12.18 5.50 -3.03
CA ARG A 145 12.94 6.34 -2.09
C ARG A 145 14.43 6.06 -2.18
N ARG A 146 15.25 7.06 -1.84
CA ARG A 146 16.69 6.84 -1.62
C ARG A 146 16.88 6.26 -0.23
N GLY A 147 17.53 5.10 -0.14
CA GLY A 147 17.72 4.38 1.13
C GLY A 147 18.52 5.18 2.15
N ARG A 148 18.09 5.17 3.41
CA ARG A 148 18.80 5.90 4.49
C ARG A 148 20.15 5.24 4.77
N GLY A 149 21.24 5.98 4.56
CA GLY A 149 22.60 5.54 4.87
C GLY A 149 23.14 4.41 3.97
N LYS A 150 22.41 4.03 2.91
CA LYS A 150 22.85 3.05 1.90
C LYS A 150 22.72 3.70 0.54
N ARG A 151 23.77 3.63 -0.30
CA ARG A 151 23.74 4.11 -1.70
C ARG A 151 22.96 3.12 -2.57
N GLN A 152 21.65 3.07 -2.35
CA GLN A 152 20.68 2.21 -3.01
C GLN A 152 19.33 2.93 -3.15
N MET A 153 18.49 2.46 -4.06
CA MET A 153 17.10 2.87 -4.18
C MET A 153 16.19 1.79 -3.62
N ASP A 154 15.27 2.20 -2.76
CA ASP A 154 14.22 1.36 -2.20
C ASP A 154 12.99 1.54 -3.10
N LEU A 155 12.76 0.57 -3.97
CA LEU A 155 11.62 0.53 -4.88
C LEU A 155 10.38 -0.02 -4.18
N PRO A 156 9.14 0.36 -4.59
CA PRO A 156 7.95 -0.14 -3.94
C PRO A 156 7.88 -1.68 -3.89
N LEU A 157 7.53 -2.21 -2.72
CA LEU A 157 7.18 -3.61 -2.49
C LEU A 157 5.75 -3.76 -1.98
N ILE A 158 5.10 -2.64 -1.65
CA ILE A 158 3.69 -2.57 -1.35
C ILE A 158 3.11 -1.27 -1.89
N MET A 159 1.97 -1.36 -2.59
CA MET A 159 1.21 -0.22 -3.09
C MET A 159 -0.28 -0.44 -2.82
N ILE A 160 -0.98 0.64 -2.49
CA ILE A 160 -2.44 0.62 -2.26
C ILE A 160 -3.06 1.62 -3.23
N ILE A 161 -3.68 1.11 -4.30
CA ILE A 161 -4.07 1.92 -5.45
C ILE A 161 -5.35 1.36 -6.10
N ASP A 162 -6.20 2.24 -6.60
CA ASP A 162 -7.35 1.89 -7.45
C ASP A 162 -6.85 1.51 -8.86
N LEU A 163 -6.45 0.25 -9.01
CA LEU A 163 -5.73 -0.25 -10.19
C LEU A 163 -6.68 -0.44 -11.39
N ASN A 164 -7.92 -0.86 -11.13
CA ASN A 164 -8.95 -1.07 -12.14
C ASN A 164 -9.90 0.13 -12.33
N ARG A 165 -9.72 1.21 -11.56
CA ARG A 165 -10.52 2.45 -11.61
C ARG A 165 -11.98 2.25 -11.24
N ASP A 166 -12.25 1.33 -10.31
CA ASP A 166 -13.61 1.08 -9.80
C ASP A 166 -13.96 1.91 -8.54
N GLY A 167 -13.04 2.76 -8.10
CA GLY A 167 -13.16 3.59 -6.91
C GLY A 167 -12.75 2.88 -5.62
N LYS A 168 -12.24 1.65 -5.69
CA LYS A 168 -11.68 0.91 -4.56
C LYS A 168 -10.24 0.54 -4.83
N ASN A 169 -9.42 0.67 -3.80
CA ASN A 169 -8.01 0.34 -3.86
C ASN A 169 -7.84 -1.18 -3.78
N GLU A 170 -7.09 -1.70 -4.74
CA GLU A 170 -6.36 -2.95 -4.62
C GLU A 170 -5.11 -2.78 -3.73
N VAL A 171 -4.58 -3.91 -3.25
CA VAL A 171 -3.30 -3.97 -2.56
C VAL A 171 -2.36 -4.84 -3.38
N LEU A 172 -1.32 -4.21 -3.94
CA LEU A 172 -0.20 -4.90 -4.57
C LEU A 172 0.86 -5.16 -3.52
N PHE A 173 1.30 -6.42 -3.39
CA PHE A 173 2.24 -6.83 -2.35
C PHE A 173 3.27 -7.83 -2.87
N ALA A 174 4.55 -7.43 -2.84
CA ALA A 174 5.69 -8.26 -3.15
C ALA A 174 6.29 -8.84 -1.87
N GLN A 175 6.11 -10.14 -1.68
CA GLN A 175 6.60 -10.82 -0.49
C GLN A 175 8.13 -10.94 -0.49
N THR A 176 8.78 -10.60 0.63
CA THR A 176 10.24 -10.61 0.81
C THR A 176 10.60 -11.26 2.15
N SER A 177 11.41 -12.31 2.11
CA SER A 177 11.94 -12.95 3.33
C SER A 177 13.23 -12.27 3.78
N VAL A 178 13.52 -12.35 5.08
CA VAL A 178 14.83 -12.03 5.67
C VAL A 178 15.91 -12.95 5.09
N ASP A 179 15.59 -14.23 4.87
CA ASP A 179 16.44 -15.15 4.12
C ASP A 179 16.06 -15.12 2.65
N TYR A 180 16.79 -14.32 1.87
CA TYR A 180 16.57 -14.14 0.43
C TYR A 180 16.73 -15.43 -0.39
N ASN A 181 17.32 -16.50 0.17
CA ASN A 181 17.46 -17.80 -0.49
C ASN A 181 16.31 -18.76 -0.16
N TYR A 182 15.48 -18.44 0.84
CA TYR A 182 14.46 -19.34 1.36
C TYR A 182 13.34 -19.61 0.35
N ALA A 183 12.72 -18.55 -0.18
CA ALA A 183 11.57 -18.68 -1.08
C ALA A 183 11.58 -17.58 -2.16
N PRO A 184 11.36 -17.93 -3.44
CA PRO A 184 11.16 -16.95 -4.50
C PRO A 184 10.01 -16.00 -4.17
N SER A 185 10.20 -14.71 -4.48
CA SER A 185 9.14 -13.71 -4.33
C SER A 185 7.98 -13.97 -5.29
N ARG A 186 6.83 -13.42 -4.92
CA ARG A 186 5.63 -13.33 -5.75
C ARG A 186 5.05 -11.93 -5.55
N LEU A 187 4.43 -11.41 -6.60
CA LEU A 187 3.62 -10.19 -6.51
C LEU A 187 2.15 -10.59 -6.48
N PHE A 188 1.47 -10.26 -5.40
CA PHE A 188 0.04 -10.48 -5.23
C PHE A 188 -0.71 -9.20 -5.56
N CYS A 189 -1.89 -9.36 -6.14
CA CYS A 189 -2.91 -8.34 -6.17
C CYS A 189 -4.13 -8.81 -5.39
N PHE A 190 -4.45 -8.09 -4.33
CA PHE A 190 -5.64 -8.33 -3.52
C PHE A 190 -6.72 -7.31 -3.87
N SER A 191 -7.98 -7.76 -3.90
CA SER A 191 -9.14 -6.87 -3.95
C SER A 191 -9.22 -6.02 -2.68
N SER A 192 -10.09 -5.01 -2.69
CA SER A 192 -10.35 -4.18 -1.50
C SER A 192 -10.82 -4.98 -0.27
N LYS A 193 -11.24 -6.24 -0.46
CA LYS A 193 -11.74 -7.15 0.58
C LYS A 193 -10.73 -8.23 0.98
N GLY A 194 -9.54 -8.28 0.38
CA GLY A 194 -8.51 -9.27 0.67
C GLY A 194 -8.59 -10.56 -0.16
N GLU A 195 -9.42 -10.58 -1.21
CA GLU A 195 -9.47 -11.71 -2.14
C GLU A 195 -8.29 -11.61 -3.12
N ILE A 196 -7.55 -12.68 -3.33
CA ILE A 196 -6.49 -12.71 -4.34
C ILE A 196 -7.13 -12.61 -5.72
N ARG A 197 -6.84 -11.54 -6.46
CA ARG A 197 -7.25 -11.37 -7.86
C ARG A 197 -6.31 -12.12 -8.79
N TRP A 198 -5.01 -11.96 -8.58
CA TRP A 198 -3.97 -12.64 -9.35
C TRP A 198 -2.65 -12.68 -8.58
N ILE A 199 -1.75 -13.56 -9.03
CA ILE A 199 -0.40 -13.72 -8.50
C ILE A 199 0.57 -13.79 -9.67
N PHE A 200 1.51 -12.87 -9.73
CA PHE A 200 2.63 -12.92 -10.66
C PHE A 200 3.84 -13.61 -10.04
N LYS A 201 4.45 -14.54 -10.78
CA LYS A 201 5.67 -15.25 -10.41
C LYS A 201 6.79 -14.81 -11.35
N PRO A 202 7.83 -14.12 -10.86
CA PRO A 202 8.89 -13.65 -11.71
C PRO A 202 9.82 -14.77 -12.16
N GLY A 203 10.46 -14.53 -13.29
CA GLY A 203 11.56 -15.30 -13.81
C GLY A 203 11.20 -16.62 -14.48
N ARG A 204 12.21 -17.20 -15.11
CA ARG A 204 12.21 -18.55 -15.68
C ARG A 204 13.64 -19.08 -15.66
N LYS A 205 13.84 -20.35 -16.02
CA LYS A 205 15.19 -20.87 -16.24
C LYS A 205 15.79 -20.12 -17.42
N MET A 206 17.02 -19.64 -17.25
CA MET A 206 17.75 -18.93 -18.29
C MET A 206 19.11 -19.58 -18.53
N ILE A 207 19.59 -19.50 -19.76
CA ILE A 207 20.91 -19.98 -20.16
C ILE A 207 21.73 -18.77 -20.59
N PHE A 208 22.93 -18.63 -20.03
CA PHE A 208 23.92 -17.62 -20.42
C PHE A 208 25.24 -18.34 -20.65
N GLY A 209 25.77 -18.25 -21.88
CA GLY A 209 26.87 -19.09 -22.32
C GLY A 209 26.50 -20.57 -22.17
N GLU A 210 27.30 -21.31 -21.42
CA GLU A 210 27.05 -22.72 -21.10
C GLU A 210 26.33 -22.93 -19.76
N LYS A 211 26.11 -21.86 -18.99
CA LYS A 211 25.57 -21.96 -17.64
C LYS A 211 24.06 -21.77 -17.63
N GLN A 212 23.37 -22.72 -16.99
CA GLN A 212 21.94 -22.60 -16.68
C GLN A 212 21.75 -21.99 -15.28
N TYR A 213 20.91 -20.96 -15.20
CA TYR A 213 20.49 -20.31 -13.97
C TYR A 213 19.13 -20.83 -13.50
N SER A 214 18.92 -20.87 -12.18
CA SER A 214 17.66 -21.36 -11.63
C SER A 214 16.50 -20.42 -11.99
N SER A 215 15.26 -20.93 -11.91
CA SER A 215 14.06 -20.11 -12.06
C SER A 215 13.66 -19.39 -10.76
N LYS A 216 14.57 -19.26 -9.80
CA LYS A 216 14.29 -18.64 -8.50
C LYS A 216 14.69 -17.17 -8.52
N TYR A 217 13.69 -16.30 -8.41
CA TYR A 217 13.86 -14.85 -8.48
C TYR A 217 13.25 -14.16 -7.25
N GLN A 218 13.88 -13.08 -6.82
CA GLN A 218 13.39 -12.15 -5.79
C GLN A 218 12.90 -10.88 -6.47
N ILE A 219 11.76 -10.37 -6.07
CA ILE A 219 11.28 -9.07 -6.58
C ILE A 219 12.06 -8.01 -5.82
N ARG A 220 12.87 -7.24 -6.53
CA ARG A 220 13.58 -6.08 -5.98
C ARG A 220 12.62 -4.93 -5.70
N GLY A 221 11.63 -4.78 -6.57
CA GLY A 221 10.54 -3.83 -6.43
C GLY A 221 9.71 -3.74 -7.71
N PHE A 222 8.64 -2.97 -7.64
CA PHE A 222 7.77 -2.69 -8.77
C PHE A 222 7.28 -1.25 -8.74
N THR A 223 6.65 -0.81 -9.81
CA THR A 223 5.96 0.48 -9.91
C THR A 223 4.73 0.33 -10.78
N VAL A 224 3.73 1.19 -10.56
CA VAL A 224 2.51 1.27 -11.36
C VAL A 224 2.51 2.62 -12.07
N ALA A 225 2.43 2.61 -13.40
CA ALA A 225 2.44 3.81 -14.23
C ALA A 225 1.71 3.54 -15.54
N ASP A 226 1.05 4.56 -16.08
CA ASP A 226 0.38 4.58 -17.39
C ASP A 226 1.36 5.24 -18.37
N PHE A 227 2.40 4.51 -18.78
CA PHE A 227 3.53 5.09 -19.52
C PHE A 227 3.27 5.10 -21.04
N ASN A 228 2.50 4.16 -21.57
CA ASN A 228 2.02 4.20 -22.98
C ASN A 228 0.74 5.04 -23.16
N LYS A 229 0.20 5.64 -22.08
CA LYS A 229 -1.02 6.46 -22.05
C LYS A 229 -2.30 5.78 -22.58
N ASP A 230 -2.35 4.46 -22.66
CA ASP A 230 -3.49 3.75 -23.26
C ASP A 230 -4.63 3.45 -22.26
N ARG A 231 -4.33 3.45 -20.96
CA ARG A 231 -5.23 3.10 -19.84
C ARG A 231 -5.83 1.68 -19.98
N PRO A 232 -5.84 0.87 -18.92
CA PRO A 232 -5.41 1.09 -17.52
C PRO A 232 -3.88 1.07 -17.35
N PRO A 233 -3.32 1.55 -16.20
CA PRO A 233 -1.87 1.59 -16.02
C PRO A 233 -1.24 0.19 -16.02
N GLU A 234 0.02 0.14 -16.47
CA GLU A 234 0.89 -1.03 -16.39
C GLU A 234 1.56 -1.18 -15.01
N ILE A 235 2.09 -2.37 -14.77
CA ILE A 235 2.90 -2.70 -13.60
C ILE A 235 4.26 -3.17 -14.08
N LEU A 236 5.32 -2.40 -13.83
CA LEU A 236 6.69 -2.81 -14.13
C LEU A 236 7.33 -3.42 -12.89
N VAL A 237 7.83 -4.66 -13.01
CA VAL A 237 8.43 -5.45 -11.94
C VAL A 237 9.89 -5.75 -12.25
N ILE A 238 10.79 -5.40 -11.33
CA ILE A 238 12.22 -5.72 -11.41
C ILE A 238 12.51 -6.92 -10.50
N SER A 239 13.01 -7.99 -11.09
CA SER A 239 13.22 -9.26 -10.40
C SER A 239 14.61 -9.84 -10.63
N ASP A 240 15.23 -10.25 -9.55
CA ASP A 240 16.63 -10.64 -9.47
C ASP A 240 16.78 -12.14 -9.27
N ASN A 241 17.56 -12.79 -10.15
CA ASN A 241 17.92 -14.19 -9.93
C ASN A 241 18.68 -14.31 -8.60
N ILE A 242 18.34 -15.30 -7.77
CA ILE A 242 18.96 -15.45 -6.44
C ILE A 242 20.41 -15.93 -6.50
N ASP A 243 20.79 -16.65 -7.57
CA ASP A 243 22.10 -17.30 -7.63
C ASP A 243 23.19 -16.26 -7.93
N MET A 244 23.01 -15.43 -8.96
CA MET A 244 23.92 -14.30 -9.26
C MET A 244 23.33 -13.23 -10.18
N PHE A 245 22.85 -13.63 -11.36
CA PHE A 245 22.27 -12.83 -12.44
C PHE A 245 21.46 -13.82 -13.32
N PRO A 246 20.59 -13.40 -14.26
CA PRO A 246 20.27 -12.04 -14.71
C PRO A 246 19.22 -11.34 -13.84
N THR A 247 18.90 -10.09 -14.20
CA THR A 247 17.68 -9.39 -13.79
C THR A 247 16.62 -9.47 -14.90
N GLN A 248 15.39 -9.78 -14.51
CA GLN A 248 14.19 -9.66 -15.34
C GLN A 248 13.51 -8.32 -15.07
N VAL A 249 13.10 -7.64 -16.13
CA VAL A 249 12.14 -6.54 -16.11
C VAL A 249 10.88 -7.02 -16.82
N GLY A 250 9.82 -7.26 -16.05
CA GLY A 250 8.52 -7.66 -16.58
C GLY A 250 7.53 -6.51 -16.54
N VAL A 251 6.80 -6.28 -17.62
CA VAL A 251 5.66 -5.35 -17.66
C VAL A 251 4.38 -6.17 -17.66
N LEU A 252 3.51 -5.92 -16.69
CA LEU A 252 2.22 -6.59 -16.56
C LEU A 252 1.08 -5.65 -16.91
N ASP A 253 -0.01 -6.21 -17.41
CA ASP A 253 -1.31 -5.54 -17.43
C ASP A 253 -1.91 -5.46 -16.01
N ASN A 254 -3.06 -4.79 -15.88
CA ASN A 254 -3.76 -4.68 -14.60
C ASN A 254 -4.41 -5.99 -14.10
N GLN A 255 -4.42 -7.06 -14.92
CA GLN A 255 -4.85 -8.41 -14.57
C GLN A 255 -3.67 -9.33 -14.21
N GLY A 256 -2.43 -8.81 -14.19
CA GLY A 256 -1.23 -9.56 -13.85
C GLY A 256 -0.66 -10.41 -14.98
N SER A 257 -1.15 -10.24 -16.22
CA SER A 257 -0.60 -10.91 -17.40
C SER A 257 0.67 -10.22 -17.85
N LEU A 258 1.72 -10.99 -18.17
CA LEU A 258 2.98 -10.46 -18.69
C LEU A 258 2.79 -9.98 -20.13
N LEU A 259 2.90 -8.67 -20.36
CA LEU A 259 2.82 -8.03 -21.67
C LEU A 259 4.18 -7.97 -22.37
N ARG A 260 5.21 -7.57 -21.61
CA ARG A 260 6.55 -7.26 -22.14
C ARG A 260 7.62 -7.79 -21.21
N GLU A 261 8.77 -8.15 -21.75
CA GLU A 261 9.84 -8.74 -20.94
C GLU A 261 11.23 -8.39 -21.45
N TYR A 262 12.04 -7.76 -20.59
CA TYR A 262 13.43 -7.43 -20.87
C TYR A 262 14.37 -8.08 -19.86
N TRP A 263 15.55 -8.49 -20.31
CA TRP A 263 16.54 -9.20 -19.49
C TRP A 263 17.89 -8.51 -19.51
N ASN A 264 18.47 -8.23 -18.35
CA ASN A 264 19.80 -7.64 -18.26
C ASN A 264 20.82 -8.64 -17.73
N SER A 265 21.98 -8.72 -18.39
CA SER A 265 23.17 -9.47 -17.98
C SER A 265 23.88 -8.80 -16.81
N GLY A 266 23.16 -8.53 -15.74
CA GLY A 266 23.62 -7.79 -14.57
C GLY A 266 22.45 -7.43 -13.66
N ARG A 267 22.64 -6.49 -12.74
CA ARG A 267 21.59 -6.04 -11.82
C ARG A 267 20.96 -4.74 -12.29
N ILE A 268 19.65 -4.62 -12.19
CA ILE A 268 18.92 -3.34 -12.32
C ILE A 268 18.42 -2.96 -10.93
N VAL A 269 18.60 -1.70 -10.55
CA VAL A 269 18.34 -1.22 -9.18
C VAL A 269 17.49 0.04 -9.12
N ASP A 270 17.34 0.75 -10.24
CA ASP A 270 16.49 1.94 -10.32
C ASP A 270 15.71 1.99 -11.64
N ILE A 271 14.58 2.70 -11.59
CA ILE A 271 13.69 2.96 -12.71
C ILE A 271 13.17 4.41 -12.69
N SER A 272 13.02 5.01 -13.86
CA SER A 272 12.30 6.26 -14.07
C SER A 272 11.47 6.18 -15.36
N PHE A 273 10.44 7.01 -15.45
CA PHE A 273 9.65 7.22 -16.68
C PHE A 273 9.74 8.69 -17.06
N TRP A 274 9.89 8.98 -18.35
CA TRP A 274 9.85 10.34 -18.86
C TRP A 274 9.55 10.34 -20.36
N ASP A 275 8.75 11.29 -20.82
CA ASP A 275 8.51 11.56 -22.24
C ASP A 275 9.71 12.33 -22.81
N LEU A 276 10.69 11.58 -23.34
CA LEU A 276 11.97 12.10 -23.79
C LEU A 276 11.89 12.64 -25.22
N ASP A 277 11.03 12.07 -26.06
CA ASP A 277 10.86 12.47 -27.47
C ASP A 277 9.64 13.39 -27.72
N LEU A 278 8.86 13.69 -26.68
CA LEU A 278 7.68 14.55 -26.69
C LEU A 278 6.52 14.00 -27.54
N ASP A 279 6.43 12.67 -27.69
CA ASP A 279 5.32 12.01 -28.37
C ASP A 279 4.09 11.78 -27.46
N GLY A 280 4.25 12.01 -26.15
CA GLY A 280 3.22 11.92 -25.13
C GLY A 280 3.21 10.60 -24.37
N GLU A 281 3.90 9.56 -24.87
CA GLU A 281 4.22 8.36 -24.11
C GLU A 281 5.52 8.58 -23.31
N GLU A 282 5.75 7.78 -22.26
CA GLU A 282 6.92 7.91 -21.41
C GLU A 282 7.88 6.74 -21.65
N GLU A 283 9.11 7.04 -22.08
CA GLU A 283 10.18 6.07 -22.15
C GLU A 283 10.53 5.52 -20.77
N ILE A 284 10.98 4.27 -20.77
CA ILE A 284 11.38 3.55 -19.57
C ILE A 284 12.89 3.63 -19.42
N LEU A 285 13.36 4.31 -18.38
CA LEU A 285 14.78 4.41 -18.05
C LEU A 285 15.10 3.45 -16.90
N LEU A 286 16.05 2.54 -17.10
CA LEU A 286 16.50 1.57 -16.11
C LEU A 286 17.99 1.75 -15.84
N ALA A 287 18.39 1.63 -14.57
CA ALA A 287 19.78 1.80 -14.17
C ALA A 287 20.30 0.64 -13.34
N GLY A 288 21.60 0.36 -13.49
CA GLY A 288 22.25 -0.71 -12.77
C GLY A 288 23.67 -0.98 -13.24
N CYS A 289 23.99 -2.26 -13.48
CA CYS A 289 25.24 -2.69 -14.09
C CYS A 289 25.04 -3.77 -15.14
N ASN A 290 26.02 -3.88 -16.03
CA ASN A 290 26.22 -5.01 -16.91
C ASN A 290 27.49 -5.77 -16.46
N ASN A 291 27.34 -7.07 -16.22
CA ASN A 291 28.40 -7.93 -15.72
C ASN A 291 29.44 -8.26 -16.79
N GLU A 292 29.07 -8.27 -18.07
CA GLU A 292 30.01 -8.53 -19.17
C GLU A 292 31.04 -7.43 -19.30
N TYR A 293 30.57 -6.19 -19.30
CA TYR A 293 31.42 -5.02 -19.52
C TYR A 293 32.02 -4.45 -18.23
N ASP A 294 31.70 -5.05 -17.09
CA ASP A 294 32.17 -4.66 -15.75
C ASP A 294 31.89 -3.17 -15.43
N LYS A 295 30.74 -2.67 -15.87
CA LYS A 295 30.39 -1.24 -15.83
C LYS A 295 28.97 -1.00 -15.32
N GLY A 296 28.75 0.18 -14.74
CA GLY A 296 27.41 0.73 -14.56
C GLY A 296 26.73 0.95 -15.92
N CYS A 297 25.41 0.86 -15.97
CA CYS A 297 24.66 1.03 -17.22
C CYS A 297 23.36 1.83 -17.05
N LEU A 298 22.96 2.51 -18.14
CA LEU A 298 21.64 3.08 -18.37
C LEU A 298 21.03 2.37 -19.58
N ILE A 299 19.77 1.98 -19.45
CA ILE A 299 19.00 1.27 -20.45
C ILE A 299 17.74 2.09 -20.69
N VAL A 300 17.44 2.41 -21.94
CA VAL A 300 16.25 3.18 -22.33
C VAL A 300 15.44 2.34 -23.29
N LEU A 301 14.18 2.09 -22.94
CA LEU A 301 13.23 1.30 -23.73
C LEU A 301 12.07 2.19 -24.15
N GLU A 302 11.60 1.99 -25.38
CA GLU A 302 10.30 2.51 -25.82
C GLU A 302 9.20 1.94 -24.92
N PRO A 303 8.11 2.67 -24.68
CA PRO A 303 6.96 2.20 -23.91
C PRO A 303 6.30 0.94 -24.52
N ASP A 304 6.37 0.77 -25.85
CA ASP A 304 5.72 -0.32 -26.57
C ASP A 304 6.60 -1.55 -26.84
N PHE A 305 7.84 -1.60 -26.30
CA PHE A 305 8.77 -2.71 -26.50
C PHE A 305 8.13 -4.07 -26.20
N THR A 306 8.49 -5.13 -26.94
CA THR A 306 7.87 -6.46 -26.73
C THR A 306 8.75 -7.39 -25.89
N SER A 307 9.99 -7.57 -26.34
CA SER A 307 10.96 -8.37 -25.61
C SER A 307 12.40 -7.96 -25.96
N GLY A 308 13.33 -8.22 -25.05
CA GLY A 308 14.74 -7.96 -25.33
C GLY A 308 15.70 -8.48 -24.27
N GLY A 309 16.98 -8.42 -24.60
CA GLY A 309 18.09 -8.63 -23.69
C GLY A 309 19.18 -7.60 -23.92
N SER A 310 19.83 -7.17 -22.84
CA SER A 310 20.96 -6.24 -22.88
C SER A 310 22.03 -6.69 -23.88
N PRO A 311 22.86 -5.76 -24.42
CA PRO A 311 24.02 -6.12 -25.22
C PRO A 311 24.85 -7.17 -24.50
N GLN A 312 25.11 -8.27 -25.20
CA GLN A 312 25.72 -9.44 -24.61
C GLN A 312 26.43 -10.36 -25.61
N THR A 313 27.59 -10.86 -25.23
CA THR A 313 28.41 -11.77 -26.01
C THR A 313 28.99 -12.90 -25.14
N GLY A 314 29.65 -13.88 -25.77
CA GLY A 314 30.37 -14.96 -25.09
C GLY A 314 29.59 -15.61 -23.94
N TYR A 315 30.18 -15.62 -22.75
CA TYR A 315 29.61 -16.20 -21.53
C TYR A 315 28.28 -15.57 -21.10
N TYR A 316 28.04 -14.31 -21.44
CA TYR A 316 26.82 -13.59 -21.09
C TYR A 316 25.79 -13.61 -22.22
N LYS A 317 26.05 -14.30 -23.33
CA LYS A 317 25.06 -14.45 -24.40
C LYS A 317 24.00 -15.48 -24.02
N SER A 318 22.74 -15.09 -24.05
CA SER A 318 21.62 -16.02 -23.97
C SER A 318 21.06 -16.33 -25.36
N PRO A 319 20.91 -17.61 -25.76
CA PRO A 319 20.44 -17.97 -27.10
C PRO A 319 18.96 -17.61 -27.34
N GLY A 320 18.18 -17.44 -26.28
CA GLY A 320 16.74 -17.14 -26.36
C GLY A 320 16.39 -15.66 -26.26
N LEU A 321 17.38 -14.75 -26.21
CA LEU A 321 17.15 -13.32 -26.06
C LEU A 321 17.62 -12.57 -27.31
N SER A 322 16.72 -11.79 -27.91
CA SER A 322 17.04 -10.80 -28.94
C SER A 322 17.70 -9.57 -28.31
N GLN A 323 18.73 -9.04 -28.96
CA GLN A 323 19.40 -7.79 -28.56
C GLN A 323 18.92 -6.63 -29.44
N GLY A 324 19.08 -5.39 -28.97
CA GLY A 324 18.74 -4.19 -29.74
C GLY A 324 17.28 -3.75 -29.62
N ALA A 325 16.63 -4.09 -28.50
CA ALA A 325 15.30 -3.57 -28.15
C ALA A 325 15.38 -2.15 -27.56
N GLU A 326 16.57 -1.71 -27.19
CA GLU A 326 16.84 -0.46 -26.51
C GLU A 326 16.90 0.71 -27.49
N MET A 327 16.27 1.82 -27.12
CA MET A 327 16.50 3.12 -27.78
C MET A 327 17.93 3.57 -27.57
N GLN A 328 18.43 3.38 -26.34
CA GLN A 328 19.80 3.65 -25.94
C GLN A 328 20.27 2.66 -24.88
N TYR A 329 21.52 2.24 -25.01
CA TYR A 329 22.23 1.49 -23.97
C TYR A 329 23.59 2.14 -23.75
N ILE A 330 23.79 2.69 -22.55
CA ILE A 330 24.98 3.46 -22.20
C ILE A 330 25.73 2.75 -21.07
N LEU A 331 27.05 2.58 -21.23
CA LEU A 331 27.95 2.11 -20.19
C LEU A 331 28.73 3.28 -19.61
N PHE A 332 28.83 3.29 -18.28
CA PHE A 332 29.53 4.32 -17.53
C PHE A 332 30.92 3.84 -17.13
N PRO A 333 31.96 4.67 -17.33
CA PRO A 333 33.28 4.36 -16.83
C PRO A 333 33.33 4.46 -15.31
N SER A 334 34.31 3.77 -14.74
CA SER A 334 34.61 3.76 -13.33
C SER A 334 36.06 4.21 -13.10
N THR A 335 36.40 4.54 -11.86
CA THR A 335 37.79 4.82 -11.47
C THR A 335 38.32 3.67 -10.63
N ASP A 336 39.64 3.55 -10.54
CA ASP A 336 40.28 2.56 -9.66
C ASP A 336 39.84 2.75 -8.20
N ILE A 337 39.66 4.01 -7.77
CA ILE A 337 39.15 4.38 -6.44
C ILE A 337 37.69 3.93 -6.25
N GLY A 338 36.85 4.08 -7.28
CA GLY A 338 35.48 3.57 -7.26
C GLY A 338 35.45 2.06 -7.14
N ASN A 339 36.22 1.37 -8.00
CA ASN A 339 36.26 -0.09 -8.08
C ASN A 339 36.93 -0.75 -6.87
N SER A 340 37.81 -0.03 -6.14
CA SER A 340 38.39 -0.55 -4.89
C SER A 340 37.35 -0.72 -3.78
N THR A 341 36.19 -0.06 -3.91
CA THR A 341 35.12 -0.05 -2.90
C THR A 341 33.84 -0.69 -3.42
N PHE A 342 33.48 -0.40 -4.67
CA PHE A 342 32.25 -0.86 -5.30
C PHE A 342 32.57 -1.65 -6.57
N ILE A 343 32.36 -2.96 -6.52
CA ILE A 343 32.53 -3.84 -7.69
C ILE A 343 31.66 -3.30 -8.83
N ARG A 344 32.29 -2.99 -9.98
CA ARG A 344 31.70 -2.41 -11.22
C ARG A 344 31.24 -0.97 -11.14
N ASP A 345 31.33 -0.35 -9.96
CA ASP A 345 30.76 0.95 -9.65
C ASP A 345 29.36 1.17 -10.30
N PRO A 346 28.34 0.36 -9.93
CA PRO A 346 27.07 0.35 -10.63
C PRO A 346 26.39 1.72 -10.54
N VAL A 347 25.62 2.06 -11.57
CA VAL A 347 24.64 3.14 -11.47
C VAL A 347 23.58 2.71 -10.46
N PHE A 348 23.26 3.57 -9.50
CA PHE A 348 22.22 3.27 -8.53
C PHE A 348 21.07 4.27 -8.55
N GLN A 349 21.19 5.42 -9.22
CA GLN A 349 20.12 6.41 -9.25
C GLN A 349 20.01 7.10 -10.63
N ILE A 350 18.77 7.26 -11.08
CA ILE A 350 18.35 8.12 -12.18
C ILE A 350 17.56 9.29 -11.59
N ARG A 351 17.85 10.52 -12.04
CA ARG A 351 17.04 11.71 -11.77
C ARG A 351 16.79 12.48 -13.05
N ILE A 352 15.55 12.88 -13.27
CA ILE A 352 15.22 13.90 -14.27
C ILE A 352 15.19 15.25 -13.55
N ILE A 353 16.02 16.18 -13.99
CA ILE A 353 16.16 17.52 -13.41
C ILE A 353 15.46 18.50 -14.33
N GLU A 354 14.48 19.21 -13.78
CA GLU A 354 13.71 20.29 -14.43
C GLU A 354 13.05 19.89 -15.77
N GLY A 355 12.98 18.60 -16.08
CA GLY A 355 12.45 18.10 -17.35
C GLY A 355 13.36 18.37 -18.55
N GLU A 356 14.65 18.60 -18.31
CA GLU A 356 15.62 18.91 -19.38
C GLU A 356 16.90 18.06 -19.29
N THR A 357 17.25 17.58 -18.09
CA THR A 357 18.51 16.87 -17.85
C THR A 357 18.29 15.50 -17.22
N ILE A 358 18.93 14.48 -17.78
CA ILE A 358 19.04 13.14 -17.20
C ILE A 358 20.33 13.10 -16.38
N SER A 359 20.20 12.98 -15.06
CA SER A 359 21.33 12.87 -14.13
C SER A 359 21.45 11.44 -13.61
N ILE A 360 22.62 10.85 -13.83
CA ILE A 360 22.93 9.46 -13.49
C ILE A 360 23.99 9.43 -12.39
N GLU A 361 23.73 8.74 -11.27
CA GLU A 361 24.66 8.63 -10.13
C GLU A 361 25.20 7.20 -9.96
N THR A 362 26.53 7.04 -9.95
CA THR A 362 27.19 5.77 -9.60
C THR A 362 27.37 5.61 -8.09
N LYS A 363 27.64 4.39 -7.62
CA LYS A 363 27.85 4.13 -6.18
C LYS A 363 29.10 4.82 -5.63
N SER A 364 30.13 5.06 -6.41
CA SER A 364 31.32 5.79 -5.98
C SER A 364 31.07 7.29 -5.84
N GLY A 365 29.98 7.81 -6.44
CA GLY A 365 29.63 9.23 -6.37
C GLY A 365 30.00 10.02 -7.63
N LEU A 366 30.14 9.35 -8.78
CA LEU A 366 30.21 10.04 -10.07
C LEU A 366 28.80 10.38 -10.55
N PHE A 367 28.62 11.61 -11.00
CA PHE A 367 27.43 12.07 -11.69
C PHE A 367 27.72 12.26 -13.17
N PHE A 368 26.86 11.73 -14.03
CA PHE A 368 26.88 11.96 -15.46
C PHE A 368 25.57 12.65 -15.85
N GLU A 369 25.67 13.86 -16.41
CA GLU A 369 24.51 14.68 -16.78
C GLU A 369 24.38 14.76 -18.31
N PHE A 370 23.22 14.36 -18.81
CA PHE A 370 22.89 14.30 -20.24
C PHE A 370 21.70 15.19 -20.56
N ASP A 371 21.63 15.68 -21.79
CA ASP A 371 20.35 16.14 -22.36
C ASP A 371 19.49 14.94 -22.80
N PHE A 372 18.26 15.19 -23.28
CA PHE A 372 17.34 14.14 -23.75
C PHE A 372 17.76 13.50 -25.08
N ASN A 373 18.74 14.07 -25.77
CA ASN A 373 19.38 13.42 -26.92
C ASN A 373 20.56 12.53 -26.49
N PHE A 374 20.71 12.29 -25.18
CA PHE A 374 21.77 11.48 -24.57
C PHE A 374 23.17 12.02 -24.87
N VAL A 375 23.31 13.32 -25.10
CA VAL A 375 24.62 13.96 -25.19
C VAL A 375 25.10 14.30 -23.79
N LEU A 376 26.19 13.65 -23.35
CA LEU A 376 26.85 13.96 -22.09
C LEU A 376 27.30 15.42 -22.08
N LYS A 377 26.85 16.18 -21.07
CA LYS A 377 27.20 17.60 -20.89
C LYS A 377 28.26 17.79 -19.82
N GLU A 378 28.12 17.08 -18.70
CA GLU A 378 29.01 17.25 -17.56
C GLU A 378 29.22 15.94 -16.78
N ILE A 379 30.41 15.82 -16.19
CA ILE A 379 30.69 14.85 -15.12
C ILE A 379 30.96 15.62 -13.82
N ARG A 380 30.19 15.31 -12.78
CA ARG A 380 30.31 15.93 -11.45
C ARG A 380 30.65 14.88 -10.39
N PHE A 381 31.08 15.35 -9.23
CA PHE A 381 31.55 14.50 -8.14
C PHE A 381 30.75 14.79 -6.87
N ALA A 382 30.23 13.74 -6.24
CA ALA A 382 29.57 13.82 -4.94
C ALA A 382 30.60 13.80 -3.81
N ASP A 383 30.23 14.28 -2.62
CA ASP A 383 31.02 14.13 -1.39
C ASP A 383 31.51 12.70 -1.15
N GLN A 384 30.74 11.69 -1.57
CA GLN A 384 31.14 10.29 -1.50
C GLN A 384 32.43 10.02 -2.27
N PHE A 385 32.54 10.54 -3.49
CA PHE A 385 33.73 10.34 -4.32
C PHE A 385 34.93 11.07 -3.72
N GLU A 386 34.71 12.30 -3.22
CA GLU A 386 35.77 13.08 -2.57
C GLU A 386 36.31 12.36 -1.33
N ASN A 387 35.42 11.76 -0.53
CA ASN A 387 35.81 11.00 0.66
C ASN A 387 36.62 9.75 0.28
N LEU A 388 36.20 8.99 -0.73
CA LEU A 388 36.96 7.84 -1.22
C LEU A 388 38.34 8.27 -1.75
N TYR A 389 38.39 9.38 -2.48
CA TYR A 389 39.64 9.91 -3.01
C TYR A 389 40.58 10.37 -1.87
N ARG A 390 40.04 11.03 -0.84
CA ARG A 390 40.79 11.43 0.36
C ARG A 390 41.39 10.22 1.09
N GLU A 391 40.59 9.18 1.30
CA GLU A 391 41.08 7.92 1.90
C GLU A 391 42.18 7.26 1.04
N ALA A 392 42.03 7.28 -0.29
CA ALA A 392 43.04 6.76 -1.20
C ALA A 392 44.35 7.57 -1.12
N TYR A 393 44.27 8.89 -0.98
CA TYR A 393 45.43 9.76 -0.79
C TYR A 393 46.13 9.48 0.55
N GLU A 394 45.38 9.37 1.65
CA GLU A 394 45.93 9.05 2.98
C GLU A 394 46.62 7.68 3.01
N LYS A 395 46.15 6.74 2.20
CA LYS A 395 46.76 5.40 2.01
C LYS A 395 47.91 5.39 1.00
N GLY A 396 48.24 6.52 0.37
CA GLY A 396 49.30 6.63 -0.64
C GLY A 396 48.98 5.94 -1.98
N MET A 397 47.71 5.65 -2.28
CA MET A 397 47.27 5.05 -3.55
C MET A 397 47.24 6.07 -4.70
N VAL A 398 47.11 7.36 -4.37
CA VAL A 398 47.18 8.49 -5.30
C VAL A 398 48.16 9.52 -4.76
N SER A 399 48.81 10.27 -5.66
CA SER A 399 49.92 11.18 -5.31
C SER A 399 49.50 12.61 -4.99
N GLU A 400 48.30 13.05 -5.41
CA GLU A 400 47.76 14.39 -5.18
C GLU A 400 46.44 14.30 -4.41
N GLN A 401 46.13 15.29 -3.58
CA GLN A 401 44.82 15.42 -2.92
C GLN A 401 43.72 15.76 -3.93
N PHE A 402 42.47 15.45 -3.60
CA PHE A 402 41.34 15.85 -4.44
C PHE A 402 41.25 17.38 -4.50
N SER A 403 41.45 17.93 -5.69
CA SER A 403 41.54 19.37 -5.96
C SER A 403 40.80 19.71 -7.26
N PRO A 404 40.48 20.98 -7.55
CA PRO A 404 39.89 21.36 -8.85
C PRO A 404 40.73 20.92 -10.06
N HIS A 405 42.06 20.84 -9.89
CA HIS A 405 42.96 20.33 -10.92
C HIS A 405 42.72 18.83 -11.17
N VAL A 406 42.78 18.02 -10.10
CA VAL A 406 42.49 16.57 -10.17
C VAL A 406 41.08 16.30 -10.70
N MET A 407 40.08 17.08 -10.28
CA MET A 407 38.72 16.96 -10.80
C MET A 407 38.68 17.13 -12.33
N ALA A 408 39.39 18.13 -12.86
CA ALA A 408 39.46 18.38 -14.31
C ALA A 408 40.19 17.25 -15.06
N GLU A 409 41.27 16.71 -14.49
CA GLU A 409 41.99 15.55 -15.06
C GLU A 409 41.12 14.29 -15.09
N VAL A 410 40.48 13.96 -13.97
CA VAL A 410 39.56 12.81 -13.88
C VAL A 410 38.40 12.97 -14.86
N ARG A 411 37.80 14.17 -14.95
CA ARG A 411 36.73 14.46 -15.91
C ARG A 411 37.20 14.26 -17.35
N THR A 412 38.36 14.81 -17.71
CA THR A 412 38.93 14.71 -19.06
C THR A 412 39.17 13.26 -19.46
N ARG A 413 39.62 12.42 -18.52
CA ARG A 413 39.81 10.99 -18.74
C ARG A 413 38.50 10.22 -18.89
N LEU A 414 37.51 10.49 -18.04
CA LEU A 414 36.25 9.73 -18.02
C LEU A 414 35.30 10.09 -19.17
N PHE A 415 35.32 11.33 -19.65
CA PHE A 415 34.38 11.79 -20.69
C PHE A 415 34.37 10.90 -21.95
N PRO A 416 35.51 10.56 -22.59
CA PRO A 416 35.54 9.68 -23.77
C PRO A 416 35.31 8.19 -23.45
N GLU A 417 35.29 7.80 -22.16
CA GLU A 417 35.07 6.40 -21.74
C GLU A 417 33.59 6.07 -21.48
N VAL A 418 32.67 7.03 -21.66
CA VAL A 418 31.23 6.76 -21.72
C VAL A 418 30.92 6.12 -23.07
N LEU A 419 30.39 4.91 -23.05
CA LEU A 419 30.19 4.11 -24.26
C LEU A 419 28.70 3.93 -24.57
N TYR A 420 28.33 4.15 -25.83
CA TYR A 420 26.98 3.97 -26.36
C TYR A 420 26.97 2.73 -27.25
N CYS A 421 25.96 1.87 -27.09
CA CYS A 421 25.75 0.74 -27.99
C CYS A 421 25.05 1.22 -29.26
N ASN A 422 25.59 0.90 -30.44
CA ASN A 422 24.95 1.20 -31.73
C ASN A 422 24.20 -0.01 -32.34
N GLY A 423 24.12 -1.12 -31.60
CA GLY A 423 23.52 -2.38 -32.00
C GLY A 423 24.54 -3.50 -32.18
N GLU A 424 25.76 -3.19 -32.66
CA GLU A 424 26.82 -4.19 -32.87
C GLU A 424 28.14 -3.81 -32.16
N ASP A 425 28.42 -2.51 -32.07
CA ASP A 425 29.68 -1.96 -31.53
C ASP A 425 29.43 -0.89 -30.44
N TRP A 426 30.52 -0.54 -29.75
CA TRP A 426 30.58 0.52 -28.74
C TRP A 426 31.27 1.76 -29.29
N ILE A 427 30.64 2.92 -29.12
CA ILE A 427 31.17 4.23 -29.55
C ILE A 427 31.19 5.23 -28.39
N SER A 428 32.07 6.23 -28.45
CA SER A 428 32.25 7.23 -27.38
C SER A 428 31.45 8.53 -27.56
N ASN A 429 30.63 8.62 -28.60
CA ASN A 429 29.79 9.79 -28.89
C ASN A 429 28.42 9.27 -29.34
N PRO A 430 27.28 9.80 -28.82
CA PRO A 430 25.97 9.30 -29.24
C PRO A 430 25.80 9.50 -30.74
N LEU A 431 25.50 8.40 -31.45
CA LEU A 431 24.85 8.52 -32.74
C LEU A 431 23.45 9.08 -32.47
N MET A 432 23.00 10.04 -33.28
CA MET A 432 21.61 10.49 -33.26
C MET A 432 20.71 9.26 -33.25
N ALA A 433 19.77 9.19 -32.29
CA ALA A 433 18.78 8.13 -32.19
C ALA A 433 18.18 7.84 -33.58
N LYS A 434 17.84 6.58 -33.84
CA LYS A 434 17.10 6.21 -35.06
C LYS A 434 15.76 6.95 -35.04
N ASN A 435 15.68 8.14 -35.65
CA ASN A 435 14.44 8.88 -35.77
C ASN A 435 13.38 7.99 -36.45
N LYS A 436 12.19 7.89 -35.84
CA LYS A 436 10.97 7.24 -36.35
C LYS A 436 10.51 7.76 -37.73
N SER A 437 11.22 8.68 -38.39
CA SER A 437 10.83 9.25 -39.69
C SER A 437 11.19 8.41 -40.92
N SER A 438 12.03 7.38 -40.82
CA SER A 438 12.47 6.60 -42.00
C SER A 438 11.69 5.32 -42.29
N ALA A 439 10.80 4.88 -41.38
CA ALA A 439 10.06 3.62 -41.52
C ALA A 439 8.65 3.76 -42.13
N LYS A 440 8.09 4.99 -42.22
CA LYS A 440 6.77 5.24 -42.83
C LYS A 440 6.80 5.60 -44.33
N GLU A 441 7.97 5.82 -44.93
CA GLU A 441 8.08 6.17 -46.37
C GLU A 441 8.37 4.99 -47.31
N LYS A 442 8.42 3.74 -46.82
CA LYS A 442 8.60 2.54 -47.67
C LYS A 442 7.42 1.57 -47.61
N GLY A 443 6.22 2.11 -47.75
CA GLY A 443 5.02 1.31 -47.84
C GLY A 443 3.86 2.07 -48.45
N HIS A 444 4.02 2.55 -49.69
CA HIS A 444 2.93 2.83 -50.64
C HIS A 444 3.31 2.24 -52.00
#